data_AF-A0A8I0L9P0-F1
#
_entry.id   AF-A0A8I0L9P0-F1
#
_cell.length_a   1.000
_cell.length_b   1.000
_cell.length_c   1.000
_cell.angle_alpha   90.00
_cell.angle_beta   90.00
_cell.angle_gamma   90.00
#
_symmetry.space_group_name_H-M   'P 1'
#
loop_
_entity.id
_entity.type
_entity.pdbx_description
1 polymer ?
#
loop_
_entity_poly.entity_id
_entity_poly.type
_entity_poly.pdbx_seq_one_letter_code
_entity_poly.pdbx_strand_id
1 'polypeptide(L)' 'KFYSDFERWSFHLQIYFLAERFKEQKRMFEYGGGFVQDRSIYEDVDIFAKMHEEEGTMSKEDFKTYSDLFNAMVMTPYFP' A
#
# COMPACT_ATOMS: atom_id res chain seq x y z
N LYS A 1 -8.94 -15.08 -13.44
CA LYS A 1 -10.20 -14.66 -12.77
C LYS A 1 -10.05 -13.40 -11.90
N PHE A 2 -8.85 -12.81 -11.79
CA PHE A 2 -8.60 -11.60 -10.98
C PHE A 2 -9.07 -10.32 -11.70
N TYR A 3 -8.85 -10.24 -13.02
CA TYR A 3 -9.32 -9.14 -13.89
C TYR A 3 -10.82 -9.19 -14.24
N SER A 4 -11.56 -10.16 -13.70
CA SER A 4 -12.96 -10.40 -14.07
C SER A 4 -13.92 -9.40 -13.40
N ASP A 5 -13.49 -8.78 -12.31
CA ASP A 5 -14.27 -7.84 -11.51
C ASP A 5 -13.30 -6.89 -10.80
N PHE A 6 -12.87 -5.85 -11.53
CA PHE A 6 -11.77 -4.99 -11.10
C PHE A 6 -12.15 -4.20 -9.84
N GLU A 7 -13.40 -3.74 -9.72
CA GLU A 7 -13.92 -3.08 -8.52
C GLU A 7 -13.81 -3.97 -7.29
N ARG A 8 -14.23 -5.25 -7.40
CA ARG A 8 -14.18 -6.17 -6.27
C ARG A 8 -12.77 -6.54 -5.85
N TRP A 9 -11.83 -6.65 -6.79
CA TRP A 9 -10.48 -7.15 -6.51
C TRP A 9 -9.42 -6.06 -6.32
N SER A 10 -9.71 -4.81 -6.72
CA SER A 10 -8.79 -3.68 -6.58
C SER A 10 -8.32 -3.52 -5.14
N PHE A 11 -9.25 -3.42 -4.18
CA PHE A 11 -8.92 -3.28 -2.76
C PHE A 11 -8.07 -4.44 -2.22
N HIS A 12 -8.45 -5.69 -2.51
CA HIS A 12 -7.71 -6.88 -2.05
C HIS A 12 -6.28 -6.91 -2.58
N LEU A 13 -6.07 -6.49 -3.83
CA LEU A 13 -4.75 -6.43 -4.44
C LEU A 13 -3.90 -5.32 -3.82
N GLN A 14 -4.49 -4.15 -3.58
CA GLN A 14 -3.77 -3.03 -2.95
C GLN A 14 -3.33 -3.38 -1.53
N ILE A 15 -4.19 -4.05 -0.74
CA ILE A 15 -3.82 -4.55 0.60
C ILE A 15 -2.68 -5.57 0.53
N TYR A 16 -2.72 -6.49 -0.44
CA TYR A 16 -1.65 -7.47 -0.63
C TYR A 16 -0.31 -6.79 -0.94
N PHE A 17 -0.29 -5.83 -1.87
CA PHE A 17 0.93 -5.10 -2.22
C PHE A 17 1.46 -4.27 -1.05
N LEU A 18 0.60 -3.63 -0.28
CA LEU A 18 0.99 -2.89 0.92
C LEU A 18 1.72 -3.80 1.92
N ALA A 19 1.20 -5.00 2.17
CA ALA A 19 1.81 -5.96 3.07
C ALA A 19 3.19 -6.46 2.59
N GLU A 20 3.34 -6.76 1.30
CA GLU A 20 4.62 -7.19 0.73
C GLU A 20 5.67 -6.08 0.76
N ARG A 21 5.30 -4.85 0.41
CA ARG A 21 6.19 -3.68 0.47
C ARG A 21 6.65 -3.38 1.88
N PHE A 22 5.77 -3.52 2.88
CA PHE A 22 6.15 -3.35 4.27
C PHE A 22 7.20 -4.39 4.71
N LYS A 23 7.04 -5.66 4.33
CA LYS A 23 8.04 -6.71 4.61
C LYS A 23 9.37 -6.43 3.92
N GLU A 24 9.35 -5.90 2.70
CA GLU A 24 10.57 -5.50 1.98
C GLU A 24 11.27 -4.33 2.66
N GLN A 25 10.54 -3.27 3.02
CA GLN A 25 11.12 -2.16 3.79
C GLN A 25 11.77 -2.64 5.09
N LYS A 26 11.10 -3.52 5.83
CA LYS A 26 11.67 -4.10 7.06
C LYS A 26 12.97 -4.85 6.79
N ARG A 27 13.00 -5.72 5.77
CA ARG A 27 14.21 -6.47 5.38
C ARG A 27 15.35 -5.55 4.98
N MET A 28 15.04 -4.47 4.26
CA MET A 28 16.03 -3.48 3.84
C MET A 28 16.60 -2.71 5.02
N PHE A 29 15.75 -2.32 5.97
CA PHE A 29 16.18 -1.67 7.20
C PHE A 29 17.12 -2.57 8.01
N GLU A 30 16.75 -3.84 8.22
CA GLU A 30 17.57 -4.82 8.95
C GLU A 30 18.92 -5.11 8.26
N TYR A 31 18.99 -5.04 6.93
CA TYR A 31 20.22 -5.30 6.17
C TYR A 31 21.23 -4.14 6.26
N GLY A 32 20.80 -2.90 6.54
CA GLY A 32 21.69 -1.75 6.76
C GLY A 32 22.49 -1.29 5.53
N GLY A 33 22.01 -1.60 4.32
CA GLY A 33 22.66 -1.25 3.04
C GLY A 33 21.89 -0.19 2.24
N GLY A 34 22.48 0.27 1.13
CA GLY A 34 21.80 1.13 0.16
C GLY A 34 20.95 0.30 -0.79
N PHE A 35 19.70 0.71 -0.99
CA PHE A 35 18.74 0.04 -1.88
C PHE A 35 18.10 1.05 -2.83
N VAL A 36 17.77 0.59 -4.03
CA VAL A 36 16.95 1.35 -4.99
C VAL A 36 15.61 0.62 -5.10
N GLN A 37 14.53 1.31 -4.76
CA GLN A 37 13.17 0.80 -4.90
C GLN A 37 12.49 1.48 -6.08
N ASP A 38 11.77 0.69 -6.88
CA ASP A 38 10.81 1.20 -7.85
C ASP A 38 9.47 1.38 -7.12
N ARG A 39 9.13 2.64 -6.83
CA ARG A 39 8.00 3.13 -6.02
C ARG A 39 8.11 2.92 -4.50
N SER A 40 7.78 3.99 -3.78
CA SER A 40 7.74 3.97 -2.31
C SER A 40 6.38 3.51 -1.78
N ILE A 41 6.34 3.06 -0.53
CA ILE A 41 5.08 2.72 0.15
C ILE A 41 4.16 3.96 0.31
N TYR A 42 4.74 5.16 0.40
CA TYR A 42 4.00 6.42 0.45
C TYR A 42 3.31 6.73 -0.88
N GLU A 43 4.01 6.48 -1.98
CA GLU A 43 3.49 6.74 -3.34
C GLU A 43 2.26 5.88 -3.66
N ASP A 44 2.25 4.63 -3.19
CA ASP A 44 1.11 3.72 -3.34
C ASP A 44 -0.17 4.25 -2.66
N VAL A 45 -0.04 4.98 -1.55
CA VAL A 45 -1.18 5.51 -0.80
C VAL A 45 -1.60 6.88 -1.30
N ASP A 46 -0.64 7.81 -1.40
CA ASP A 46 -0.93 9.19 -1.71
C ASP A 46 -1.26 9.42 -3.19
N ILE A 47 -0.78 8.53 -4.08
CA ILE A 47 -1.00 8.63 -5.53
C ILE A 47 -1.96 7.53 -6.01
N PHE A 48 -1.61 6.25 -5.85
CA PHE A 48 -2.36 5.17 -6.53
C PHE A 48 -3.70 4.87 -5.86
N ALA A 49 -3.75 4.74 -4.53
CA ALA A 49 -5.00 4.49 -3.83
C ALA A 49 -5.97 5.68 -3.98
N LYS A 50 -5.45 6.91 -3.97
CA LYS A 50 -6.23 8.12 -4.23
C LYS A 50 -6.76 8.19 -5.66
N MET A 51 -5.91 7.90 -6.65
CA MET A 51 -6.33 7.80 -8.06
C MET A 51 -7.45 6.77 -8.24
N HIS A 52 -7.35 5.61 -7.58
CA HIS A 52 -8.39 4.58 -7.65
C HIS A 52 -9.73 5.03 -7.03
N GLU A 53 -9.69 5.83 -5.96
CA GLU A 53 -10.90 6.44 -5.37
C GLU A 53 -11.51 7.49 -6.31
N GLU A 54 -10.68 8.37 -6.89
CA GLU A 54 -11.11 9.41 -7.83
C GLU A 54 -11.70 8.82 -9.13
N GLU A 55 -11.15 7.71 -9.63
CA GLU A 55 -11.64 6.99 -10.81
C GLU A 55 -12.85 6.08 -10.51
N GLY A 56 -13.27 5.96 -9.24
CA GLY A 56 -14.39 5.12 -8.81
C GLY A 56 -14.11 3.62 -8.81
N THR A 57 -12.84 3.21 -8.96
CA THR A 57 -12.41 1.80 -8.93
C THR A 57 -12.08 1.29 -7.53
N MET A 58 -12.18 2.17 -6.53
CA MET A 58 -12.10 1.89 -5.10
C MET A 58 -13.17 2.72 -4.38
N SER A 59 -13.90 2.10 -3.44
CA SER A 59 -14.88 2.85 -2.65
C SER A 59 -14.19 3.79 -1.65
N LYS A 60 -14.87 4.85 -1.22
CA LYS A 60 -14.37 5.76 -0.17
C LYS A 60 -14.07 5.04 1.13
N GLU A 61 -14.85 4.01 1.45
CA GLU A 61 -14.68 3.19 2.66
C GLU A 61 -13.43 2.31 2.56
N ASP A 62 -13.19 1.70 1.41
CA ASP A 62 -11.99 0.93 1.12
C ASP A 62 -10.74 1.81 1.12
N PHE A 63 -10.79 2.98 0.48
CA PHE A 63 -9.70 3.95 0.47
C PHE A 63 -9.36 4.43 1.88
N LYS A 64 -10.38 4.76 2.69
CA LYS A 64 -10.19 5.14 4.09
C LYS A 64 -9.57 4.01 4.90
N THR A 65 -10.06 2.78 4.74
CA THR A 65 -9.54 1.59 5.43
C THR A 65 -8.07 1.34 5.07
N TYR A 66 -7.74 1.44 3.78
CA TYR A 66 -6.39 1.30 3.27
C TYR A 66 -5.46 2.39 3.84
N SER A 67 -5.90 3.65 3.81
CA SER A 67 -5.14 4.79 4.34
C SER A 67 -4.93 4.69 5.85
N ASP A 68 -5.95 4.29 6.61
CA ASP A 68 -5.87 4.09 8.06
C ASP A 68 -4.87 2.96 8.40
N LEU A 69 -4.88 1.87 7.62
CA LEU A 69 -3.95 0.75 7.80
C LEU A 69 -2.50 1.18 7.50
N PHE A 70 -2.29 1.89 6.40
CA PHE A 70 -0.98 2.45 6.05
C PHE A 70 -0.46 3.37 7.15
N ASN A 71 -1.30 4.31 7.61
CA ASN A 71 -0.95 5.22 8.70
C ASN A 71 -0.60 4.45 9.98
N ALA A 72 -1.32 3.39 10.34
CA ALA A 72 -0.98 2.57 11.51
C ALA A 72 0.37 1.86 11.36
N MET A 73 0.70 1.38 10.16
CA MET A 73 1.99 0.75 9.86
C MET A 73 3.17 1.73 9.93
N VAL A 74 2.95 2.99 9.55
CA VAL A 74 3.99 4.04 9.55
C VAL A 74 4.07 4.77 10.90
N MET A 75 2.96 4.94 11.63
CA MET A 75 2.90 5.60 12.94
C MET A 75 3.54 4.78 14.06
N THR A 76 3.56 3.44 13.94
CA THR A 76 4.21 2.59 14.94
C THR A 76 5.71 2.57 14.66
N PRO A 77 6.58 3.01 15.58
CA PRO A 77 8.02 2.98 15.38
C PRO A 77 8.49 1.53 15.52
N TYR A 78 8.42 0.78 14.42
CA TYR A 78 9.41 -0.25 14.12
C TYR A 78 10.72 0.37 13.58
N PHE A 79 10.81 1.71 13.64
CA PHE A 79 12.02 2.51 13.61
C PHE A 79 12.56 2.69 15.06
N PRO A 80 13.59 1.95 15.48
CA PRO A 80 14.63 2.52 16.32
C PRO A 80 15.50 3.51 15.53
#